data_AF-A0A2M8Q8H9-F1
#
_entry.id   AF-A0A2M8Q8H9-F1
#
_cell.length_a   1.000
_cell.length_b   1.000
_cell.length_c   1.000
_cell.angle_alpha   90.00
_cell.angle_beta   90.00
_cell.angle_gamma   90.00
#
_symmetry.space_group_name_H-M   'P 1'
#
loop_
_entity.id
_entity.type
_entity.pdbx_description
1 polymer ?
#
loop_
_entity_poly.entity_id
_entity_poly.type
_entity_poly.pdbx_seq_one_letter_code
_entity_poly.pdbx_strand_id
1 'polypeptide(L)' 'MPQVQRRYLRDSTARRRSRFIRPAVVFHPNLLDGINLIADAVKPTLGPLPRFVGIESMTRDRPPELLDDAATIA' A
#
# COMPACT_ATOMS: atom_id res chain seq x y z
N MET A 1 60.15 6.00 17.40
CA MET A 1 60.03 6.56 16.04
C MET A 1 58.97 5.73 15.29
N PRO A 2 58.11 6.37 14.47
CA PRO A 2 56.72 6.65 14.87
C PRO A 2 55.67 6.40 13.75
N GLN A 3 54.42 6.81 14.03
CA GLN A 3 53.32 7.09 13.09
C GLN A 3 52.69 5.83 12.45
N VAL A 4 51.38 5.69 12.27
CA VAL A 4 50.48 6.66 11.65
C VAL A 4 49.05 6.41 12.15
N GLN A 5 48.70 7.16 13.19
CA GLN A 5 47.32 7.46 13.56
C GLN A 5 46.84 8.60 12.65
N ARG A 6 46.52 8.30 11.38
CA ARG A 6 45.91 9.25 10.44
C ARG A 6 45.06 8.54 9.39
N ARG A 7 43.82 8.24 9.75
CA ARG A 7 42.71 8.41 8.81
C ARG A 7 41.41 8.65 9.57
N TYR A 8 41.38 9.82 10.21
CA TYR A 8 40.15 10.51 10.56
C TYR A 8 39.14 10.44 9.40
N LEU A 9 37.88 10.18 9.77
CA LEU A 9 36.70 10.89 9.27
C LEU A 9 36.89 11.69 7.96
N ARG A 10 36.38 11.13 6.86
CA ARG A 10 35.97 11.73 5.58
C ARG A 10 35.57 10.53 4.71
N ASP A 11 34.31 10.16 4.55
CA ASP A 11 33.27 10.90 3.86
C ASP A 11 31.90 10.38 4.30
N SER A 12 31.19 11.14 5.13
CA SER A 12 29.78 10.94 5.45
C SER A 12 28.84 11.64 4.45
N THR A 13 29.33 12.01 3.26
CA THR A 13 28.56 12.74 2.24
C THR A 13 28.95 12.37 0.82
N ALA A 14 28.72 11.13 0.38
CA ALA A 14 28.56 10.82 -1.04
C ALA A 14 28.17 9.36 -1.25
N ARG A 15 26.87 9.14 -1.49
CA ARG A 15 26.36 8.58 -2.75
C ARG A 15 24.91 8.19 -2.50
N ARG A 16 24.02 9.11 -2.86
CA ARG A 16 22.68 8.78 -3.35
C ARG A 16 22.89 7.89 -4.58
N ARG A 17 23.21 6.61 -4.38
CA ARG A 17 23.23 5.60 -5.45
C ARG A 17 21.77 5.51 -5.88
N SER A 18 21.43 6.30 -6.89
CA SER A 18 20.32 6.02 -7.79
C SER A 18 20.50 4.56 -8.20
N ARG A 19 19.80 3.66 -7.50
CA ARG A 19 19.60 2.31 -7.96
C ARG A 19 18.73 2.51 -9.19
N PHE A 20 19.35 2.48 -10.37
CA PHE A 20 18.63 2.32 -11.61
C PHE A 20 17.73 1.09 -11.42
N ILE A 21 16.45 1.33 -11.15
CA ILE A 21 15.44 0.28 -11.13
C ILE A 21 15.40 -0.21 -12.56
N ARG A 22 15.91 -1.41 -12.80
CA ARG A 22 15.72 -2.06 -14.11
C ARG A 22 14.22 -2.29 -14.24
N PRO A 23 13.59 -1.85 -15.34
CA PRO A 23 12.17 -2.13 -15.55
C PRO A 23 11.99 -3.64 -15.54
N ALA A 24 11.10 -4.12 -14.68
CA ALA A 24 10.75 -5.52 -14.54
C ALA A 24 9.25 -5.65 -14.78
N VAL A 25 8.86 -6.60 -15.63
CA VAL A 25 7.46 -7.00 -15.80
C VAL A 25 7.16 -8.02 -14.73
N VAL A 26 6.18 -7.73 -13.87
CA VAL A 26 5.72 -8.67 -12.84
C VAL A 26 4.37 -9.23 -13.26
N PHE A 27 4.33 -10.55 -13.46
CA PHE A 27 3.09 -11.25 -13.74
C PHE A 27 2.40 -11.63 -12.41
N HIS A 28 1.19 -11.12 -12.19
CA HIS A 28 0.34 -11.49 -11.06
C HIS A 28 -0.85 -12.29 -11.59
N PRO A 29 -0.86 -13.62 -11.49
CA PRO A 29 -1.91 -14.46 -12.08
C PRO A 29 -3.30 -14.17 -11.50
N ASN A 30 -3.38 -13.66 -10.26
CA ASN A 30 -4.63 -13.43 -9.55
C ASN A 30 -5.00 -11.93 -9.46
N LEU A 31 -4.39 -11.08 -10.30
CA LEU A 31 -4.67 -9.64 -10.29
C LEU A 31 -6.15 -9.36 -10.57
N LEU A 32 -6.72 -10.08 -11.55
CA LEU A 32 -8.13 -9.92 -11.89
C LEU A 32 -9.04 -10.33 -10.73
N ASP A 33 -8.69 -11.37 -9.97
CA ASP A 33 -9.46 -11.81 -8.81
C ASP A 33 -9.45 -10.75 -7.70
N GLY A 34 -8.29 -10.12 -7.45
CA GLY A 34 -8.18 -9.02 -6.50
C GLY A 34 -8.99 -7.79 -6.91
N ILE A 35 -9.01 -7.46 -8.21
CA ILE A 35 -9.84 -6.38 -8.75
C ILE A 35 -11.32 -6.71 -8.58
N ASN A 36 -11.72 -7.94 -8.91
CA ASN A 36 -13.11 -8.38 -8.77
C ASN A 36 -13.56 -8.37 -7.30
N LEU A 37 -12.70 -8.75 -6.36
CA LEU A 37 -12.99 -8.69 -4.93
C LEU A 37 -13.38 -7.27 -4.48
N ILE A 38 -12.60 -6.26 -4.91
CA ILE A 38 -12.87 -4.86 -4.58
C ILE A 38 -14.13 -4.38 -5.31
N ALA A 39 -14.28 -4.72 -6.60
CA ALA A 39 -15.43 -4.31 -7.40
C ALA A 39 -16.74 -4.88 -6.83
N ASP A 40 -16.75 -6.14 -6.39
CA ASP A 40 -17.92 -6.78 -5.81
C ASP A 40 -18.29 -6.18 -4.44
N ALA A 41 -17.32 -5.65 -3.69
CA ALA A 41 -17.58 -4.92 -2.44
C ALA A 41 -18.21 -3.53 -2.69
N VAL A 42 -17.81 -2.83 -3.76
CA VAL A 42 -18.29 -1.48 -4.08
C VAL A 42 -19.61 -1.49 -4.84
N LYS A 43 -19.79 -2.42 -5.78
CA LYS A 43 -20.94 -2.46 -6.70
C LYS A 43 -22.33 -2.32 -6.04
N PRO A 44 -22.61 -2.89 -4.85
CA PRO A 44 -23.91 -2.74 -4.20
C PRO A 44 -24.29 -1.30 -3.82
N THR A 45 -23.32 -0.38 -3.71
CA THR A 45 -23.57 1.04 -3.35
C THR A 45 -23.89 1.91 -4.57
N LEU A 46 -23.82 1.38 -5.79
CA LEU A 46 -24.01 2.13 -7.03
C LEU A 46 -25.44 2.04 -7.59
N GLY A 47 -25.83 3.06 -8.37
CA GLY A 47 -27.08 3.09 -9.13
C GLY A 47 -28.26 3.74 -8.40
N PRO A 48 -29.48 3.63 -8.95
CA PRO A 48 -30.65 4.35 -8.44
C PRO A 48 -31.26 3.75 -7.16
N LEU A 49 -30.85 2.54 -6.77
CA LEU A 49 -31.29 1.86 -5.55
C LEU A 49 -30.05 1.35 -4.77
N PRO A 50 -29.23 2.28 -4.24
CA PRO A 50 -27.99 1.93 -3.56
C PRO A 50 -28.29 1.21 -2.23
N ARG A 51 -27.40 0.28 -1.87
CA ARG A 51 -27.40 -0.41 -0.58
C ARG A 51 -26.18 0.00 0.24
N PHE A 52 -26.27 -0.15 1.55
CA PHE A 52 -25.14 0.04 2.45
C PHE A 52 -24.29 -1.22 2.57
N VAL A 53 -22.99 -1.04 2.74
CA VAL A 53 -22.00 -2.08 3.02
C VAL A 53 -21.51 -1.90 4.46
N GLY A 54 -21.39 -2.99 5.21
CA GLY A 54 -20.86 -2.97 6.57
C GLY A 54 -19.35 -3.19 6.60
N ILE A 55 -18.61 -2.31 7.27
CA ILE A 55 -17.19 -2.51 7.59
C ILE A 55 -17.03 -2.74 9.09
N GLU A 56 -16.47 -3.91 9.43
CA GLU A 56 -16.22 -4.34 10.79
C GLU A 56 -14.82 -3.89 11.24
N SER A 57 -14.72 -3.39 12.48
CA SER A 57 -13.41 -3.13 13.11
C SER A 57 -12.68 -4.45 13.39
N MET A 58 -11.36 -4.49 13.19
CA MET A 58 -10.56 -5.68 13.53
C MET A 58 -10.68 -6.08 15.00
N THR A 59 -10.85 -5.11 15.91
CA THR A 59 -10.99 -5.35 17.35
C THR A 59 -12.42 -5.71 17.78
N ARG A 60 -13.42 -5.56 16.91
CA ARG A 60 -14.86 -5.84 17.15
C ARG A 60 -15.43 -5.23 18.44
N ASP A 61 -14.84 -4.12 18.89
CA ASP A 61 -15.21 -3.38 20.09
C ASP A 61 -16.35 -2.38 19.84
N ARG A 62 -16.72 -2.19 18.57
CA ARG A 62 -17.70 -1.22 18.10
C ARG A 62 -18.62 -1.88 17.07
N PRO A 63 -19.86 -1.41 16.94
CA PRO A 63 -20.71 -1.85 15.85
C PRO A 63 -20.06 -1.54 14.50
N PRO A 64 -20.29 -2.38 13.48
CA PRO A 64 -19.80 -2.12 12.13
C PRO A 64 -20.38 -0.82 11.57
N GLU A 65 -19.56 -0.12 10.79
CA GLU A 65 -19.95 1.11 10.11
C GLU A 65 -20.69 0.75 8.81
N LEU A 66 -21.80 1.43 8.54
CA LEU A 66 -22.56 1.27 7.30
C LEU A 66 -22.16 2.38 6.32
N LEU A 67 -21.64 1.99 5.16
CA LEU A 67 -21.07 2.88 4.17
C LEU A 67 -21.76 2.74 2.82
N ASP A 68 -21.85 3.87 2.11
CA ASP A 68 -22.21 3.97 0.69
C ASP A 68 -21.09 4.63 -0.14
N ASP A 69 -20.01 5.09 0.49
CA ASP A 69 -18.85 5.71 -0.15
C ASP A 69 -17.82 4.67 -0.63
N ALA A 70 -17.55 4.67 -1.93
CA ALA A 70 -16.63 3.71 -2.56
C ALA A 70 -15.17 3.90 -2.17
N ALA A 71 -14.73 5.15 -1.90
CA ALA A 71 -13.34 5.43 -1.56
C ALA A 71 -12.97 4.90 -0.16
N THR A 72 -13.93 4.88 0.75
CA THR A 72 -13.76 4.33 2.10
C THR A 72 -13.82 2.79 2.10
N ILE A 73 -14.55 2.18 1.15
CA ILE A 73 -14.68 0.72 1.02
C ILE A 73 -13.40 0.05 0.46
N ALA A 74 -12.58 0.77 -0.33
CA ALA A 74 -11.49 0.22 -1.15
C ALA A 74 -10.06 0.58 -0.68
#